data_AF-A0A087CYH3-F1
#
_entry.id   AF-A0A087CYH3-F1
#
_cell.length_a   1.000
_cell.length_b   1.000
_cell.length_c   1.000
_cell.angle_alpha   90.00
_cell.angle_beta   90.00
_cell.angle_gamma   90.00
#
_symmetry.space_group_name_H-M   'P 1'
#
loop_
_entity.id
_entity.type
_entity.pdbx_description
1 polymer ?
#
loop_
_entity_poly.entity_id
_entity_poly.type
_entity_poly.pdbx_seq_one_letter_code
_entity_poly.pdbx_strand_id
1 'polypeptide(L)'
;MANTYKDDIASLDKDYSVGVQKAYDAAKQQLAQVNTANLEGTDRALPQDLGNKLDSTFTQFAQAKQQKSAEITPKKEALKKRHLIFLLVQLALIVLGLIIAFKAGGDSAGMFGWLMLIAGIICHFIFSSMDKKAAAALAQEWRSLFGAYQATFGHKETLHQSASGLYKDIDDLYLRSLDPQQRGFEMQNRQLQKQMEAQNEQHEQAMAMQAAQMKQMQSMIDEQRNTNAMLRG
;
A
#
# COMPACT_ATOMS: atom_id res chain seq x y z
N MET A 1 4.48 -4.55 11.19
CA MET A 1 5.94 -4.26 11.18
C MET A 1 6.10 -2.76 11.30
N ALA A 2 6.90 -2.27 12.26
CA ALA A 2 7.12 -0.83 12.40
C ALA A 2 7.98 -0.34 11.23
N ASN A 3 7.41 0.46 10.32
CA ASN A 3 8.17 1.03 9.20
C ASN A 3 9.35 1.84 9.72
N THR A 4 10.53 1.57 9.17
CA THR A 4 11.73 2.36 9.47
C THR A 4 11.88 3.50 8.47
N TYR A 5 12.65 4.52 8.82
CA TYR A 5 13.04 5.61 7.91
C TYR A 5 13.56 5.07 6.56
N LYS A 6 14.35 3.98 6.58
CA LYS A 6 14.89 3.36 5.37
C LYS A 6 13.80 2.76 4.48
N ASP A 7 12.82 2.09 5.08
CA ASP A 7 11.71 1.47 4.34
C ASP A 7 10.84 2.53 3.66
N ASP A 8 10.53 3.62 4.35
CA ASP A 8 9.74 4.72 3.81
C ASP A 8 10.49 5.45 2.68
N ILE A 9 11.81 5.70 2.84
CA ILE A 9 12.62 6.28 1.76
C ILE A 9 12.72 5.34 0.55
N ALA A 10 12.91 4.04 0.75
CA ALA A 10 12.95 3.06 -0.33
C ALA A 10 11.60 2.94 -1.05
N SER A 11 10.50 3.17 -0.33
CA SER A 11 9.16 3.11 -0.91
C SER A 11 8.85 4.24 -1.90
N LEU A 12 9.62 5.34 -1.87
CA LEU A 12 9.53 6.45 -2.82
C LEU A 12 10.09 6.07 -4.20
N ASP A 13 10.92 5.03 -4.28
CA ASP A 13 11.46 4.51 -5.55
C ASP A 13 10.55 3.48 -6.20
N LYS A 14 9.49 3.05 -5.50
CA LYS A 14 8.55 2.07 -6.02
C LYS A 14 7.55 2.74 -6.94
N ASP A 15 7.32 2.09 -8.08
CA ASP A 15 6.24 2.43 -8.99
C ASP A 15 4.96 1.69 -8.60
N TYR A 16 3.94 2.45 -8.17
CA TYR A 16 2.63 1.91 -7.80
C TYR A 16 1.61 2.01 -8.96
N SER A 17 2.06 2.33 -10.18
CA SER A 17 1.20 2.44 -11.37
C SER A 17 0.44 1.16 -11.72
N VAL A 18 0.92 -0.02 -11.30
CA VAL A 18 0.29 -1.30 -11.65
C VAL A 18 -1.19 -1.35 -11.21
N GLY A 19 -1.51 -0.83 -10.02
CA GLY A 19 -2.90 -0.80 -9.54
C GLY A 19 -3.78 0.14 -10.36
N VAL A 20 -3.24 1.30 -10.74
CA VAL A 20 -3.91 2.29 -11.59
C VAL A 20 -4.15 1.74 -13.00
N GLN A 21 -3.14 1.10 -13.59
CA GLN A 21 -3.22 0.49 -14.91
C GLN A 21 -4.31 -0.58 -14.96
N LYS A 22 -4.33 -1.50 -13.97
CA LYS A 22 -5.35 -2.54 -13.89
C LYS A 22 -6.77 -1.96 -13.79
N ALA A 23 -6.96 -0.90 -13.00
CA ALA A 23 -8.26 -0.23 -12.88
C ALA A 23 -8.69 0.43 -14.20
N TYR A 24 -7.76 1.12 -14.87
CA TYR A 24 -7.99 1.70 -16.20
C TYR A 24 -8.33 0.63 -17.25
N ASP A 25 -7.54 -0.44 -17.33
CA ASP A 25 -7.74 -1.51 -18.30
C ASP A 25 -9.10 -2.22 -18.10
N ALA A 26 -9.49 -2.45 -16.84
CA ALA A 26 -10.80 -3.03 -16.51
C ALA A 26 -11.95 -2.13 -16.98
N ALA A 27 -11.88 -0.82 -16.72
CA ALA A 27 -12.87 0.15 -17.17
C ALA A 27 -12.93 0.22 -18.70
N LYS A 28 -11.78 0.21 -19.36
CA LYS A 28 -11.67 0.23 -20.83
C LYS A 28 -12.25 -1.03 -21.47
N GLN A 29 -11.99 -2.20 -20.89
CA GLN A 29 -12.55 -3.46 -21.36
C GLN A 29 -14.07 -3.49 -21.24
N GLN A 30 -14.63 -3.01 -20.12
CA GLN A 30 -16.07 -2.91 -19.95
C GLN A 30 -16.69 -1.93 -20.95
N LEU A 31 -16.07 -0.77 -21.17
CA LEU A 31 -16.53 0.21 -22.15
C LEU A 31 -16.50 -0.34 -23.59
N ALA A 32 -15.55 -1.20 -23.93
CA ALA A 32 -15.54 -1.87 -25.23
C ALA A 32 -16.78 -2.76 -25.43
N GLN A 33 -17.26 -3.42 -24.37
CA GLN A 33 -18.50 -4.21 -24.43
C GLN A 33 -19.73 -3.31 -24.62
N VAL A 34 -19.73 -2.12 -24.01
CA VAL A 34 -20.78 -1.09 -24.22
C VAL A 34 -20.80 -0.62 -25.68
N ASN A 35 -19.64 -0.37 -26.29
CA ASN A 35 -19.54 0.08 -27.69
C ASN A 35 -20.06 -0.97 -28.69
N THR A 36 -20.03 -2.25 -28.31
CA THR A 36 -20.60 -3.34 -29.11
C THR A 36 -22.09 -3.59 -28.83
N ALA A 37 -22.66 -2.95 -27.81
CA ALA A 37 -24.06 -3.09 -27.45
C ALA A 37 -24.96 -2.18 -28.31
N ASN A 38 -26.22 -2.57 -28.46
CA ASN A 38 -27.18 -1.90 -29.33
C ASN A 38 -27.80 -0.67 -28.64
N LEU A 39 -26.97 0.34 -28.39
CA LEU A 39 -27.39 1.59 -27.75
C LEU A 39 -28.31 2.41 -28.67
N GLU A 40 -29.45 2.84 -28.15
CA GLU A 40 -30.41 3.70 -28.84
C GLU A 40 -30.41 5.14 -28.29
N GLY A 41 -30.75 6.13 -29.13
CA GLY A 41 -30.97 7.51 -28.69
C GLY A 41 -29.71 8.26 -28.21
N THR A 42 -29.87 9.08 -27.16
CA THR A 42 -28.82 9.96 -26.60
C THR A 42 -27.63 9.20 -26.02
N ASP A 43 -27.83 7.94 -25.66
CA ASP A 43 -26.82 7.11 -25.01
C ASP A 43 -25.75 6.60 -25.99
N ARG A 44 -25.87 6.86 -27.30
CA ARG A 44 -24.84 6.51 -28.29
C ARG A 44 -23.61 7.43 -28.26
N ALA A 45 -23.78 8.67 -27.79
CA ALA A 45 -22.68 9.64 -27.64
C ALA A 45 -21.91 9.46 -26.32
N LEU A 46 -22.60 9.05 -25.25
CA LEU A 46 -22.03 8.84 -23.92
C LEU A 46 -20.82 7.86 -23.86
N PRO A 47 -20.80 6.72 -24.60
CA PRO A 47 -19.67 5.80 -24.61
C PRO A 47 -18.37 6.46 -25.09
N GLN A 48 -18.46 7.33 -26.11
CA GLN A 48 -17.30 8.03 -26.64
C GLN A 48 -16.81 9.09 -25.65
N ASP A 49 -17.73 9.81 -25.01
CA ASP A 49 -17.38 10.79 -23.97
C ASP A 49 -16.73 10.12 -22.75
N LEU A 50 -17.24 8.97 -22.31
CA LEU A 50 -16.64 8.18 -21.23
C LEU A 50 -15.26 7.61 -21.62
N GLY A 51 -15.10 7.19 -22.88
CA GLY A 51 -13.80 6.77 -23.42
C GLY A 51 -12.77 7.91 -23.41
N ASN A 52 -13.16 9.08 -23.92
CA ASN A 52 -12.34 10.28 -23.89
C ASN A 52 -11.99 10.68 -22.45
N LYS A 53 -12.94 10.57 -21.52
CA LYS A 53 -12.73 10.87 -20.09
C LYS A 53 -11.77 9.89 -19.43
N LEU A 54 -11.88 8.58 -19.71
CA LEU A 54 -10.93 7.55 -19.25
C LEU A 54 -9.51 7.84 -19.74
N ASP A 55 -9.35 8.04 -21.06
CA ASP A 55 -8.04 8.26 -21.68
C ASP A 55 -7.42 9.59 -21.23
N SER A 56 -8.23 10.63 -21.09
CA SER A 56 -7.81 11.92 -20.52
C SER A 56 -7.36 11.78 -19.07
N THR A 57 -8.12 11.06 -18.23
CA THR A 57 -7.77 10.80 -16.83
C THR A 57 -6.47 10.01 -16.72
N PHE A 58 -6.26 9.02 -17.60
CA PHE A 58 -5.02 8.24 -17.63
C PHE A 58 -3.82 9.06 -18.10
N THR A 59 -4.02 9.96 -19.07
CA THR A 59 -2.99 10.92 -19.50
C THR A 59 -2.64 11.89 -18.37
N GLN A 60 -3.66 12.40 -17.64
CA GLN A 60 -3.45 13.25 -16.46
C GLN A 60 -2.70 12.51 -15.36
N PHE A 61 -2.98 11.22 -15.14
CA PHE A 61 -2.21 10.38 -14.23
C PHE A 61 -0.72 10.32 -14.62
N ALA A 62 -0.41 10.06 -15.89
CA ALA A 62 0.97 10.00 -16.36
C ALA A 62 1.71 11.33 -16.13
N GLN A 63 1.06 12.46 -16.42
CA GLN A 63 1.59 13.80 -16.17
C GLN A 63 1.77 14.09 -14.67
N ALA A 64 0.74 13.79 -13.86
CA ALA A 64 0.77 14.00 -12.41
C ALA A 64 1.84 13.14 -11.74
N LYS A 65 2.05 11.89 -12.18
CA LYS A 65 3.13 11.03 -11.72
C LYS A 65 4.50 11.64 -12.00
N GLN A 66 4.71 12.16 -13.21
CA GLN A 66 5.97 12.81 -13.58
C GLN A 66 6.22 14.07 -12.74
N GLN A 67 5.22 14.94 -12.60
CA GLN A 67 5.29 16.15 -11.79
C GLN A 67 5.55 15.83 -10.32
N LYS A 68 4.81 14.87 -9.75
CA LYS A 68 4.95 14.47 -8.34
C LYS A 68 6.30 13.81 -8.08
N SER A 69 6.82 13.01 -9.01
CA SER A 69 8.18 12.47 -8.92
C SER A 69 9.24 13.57 -8.90
N ALA A 70 9.10 14.58 -9.77
CA ALA A 70 9.98 15.74 -9.78
C ALA A 70 9.90 16.58 -8.50
N GLU A 71 8.74 16.62 -7.83
CA GLU A 71 8.55 17.29 -6.54
C GLU A 71 9.15 16.49 -5.36
N ILE A 72 8.98 15.16 -5.37
CA ILE A 72 9.39 14.27 -4.28
C ILE A 72 10.90 14.02 -4.28
N THR A 73 11.52 13.93 -5.46
CA THR A 73 12.96 13.68 -5.59
C THR A 73 13.83 14.65 -4.77
N PRO A 74 13.68 15.99 -4.88
CA PRO A 74 14.47 16.92 -4.07
C PRO A 74 14.13 16.82 -2.57
N LYS A 75 12.86 16.58 -2.20
CA LYS A 75 12.45 16.38 -0.81
C LYS A 75 13.10 15.13 -0.20
N LYS A 76 13.17 14.03 -0.96
CA LYS A 76 13.85 12.79 -0.58
C LYS A 76 15.34 13.02 -0.34
N GLU A 77 16.02 13.71 -1.25
CA GLU A 77 17.44 14.02 -1.12
C GLU A 77 17.72 14.98 0.05
N ALA A 78 16.85 15.95 0.29
CA ALA A 78 16.93 16.82 1.46
C ALA A 78 16.79 16.02 2.78
N LEU A 79 15.85 15.07 2.85
CA LEU A 79 15.69 14.18 4.00
C LEU A 79 16.91 13.28 4.21
N LYS A 80 17.51 12.74 3.15
CA LYS A 80 18.75 11.95 3.24
C LYS A 80 19.92 12.77 3.79
N LYS A 81 20.12 13.98 3.25
CA LYS A 81 21.18 14.89 3.72
C LYS A 81 20.98 15.25 5.18
N ARG A 82 19.75 15.60 5.57
CA ARG A 82 19.39 15.91 6.95
C ARG A 82 19.67 14.73 7.89
N HIS A 83 19.25 13.52 7.52
CA HIS A 83 19.50 12.31 8.29
C HIS A 83 21.00 12.05 8.49
N LEU A 84 21.80 12.23 7.44
CA LEU A 84 23.26 12.06 7.51
C LEU A 84 23.90 13.10 8.45
N ILE A 85 23.48 14.36 8.38
CA ILE A 85 23.96 15.41 9.30
C ILE A 85 23.63 15.04 10.75
N PHE A 86 22.41 14.57 11.01
CA PHE A 86 22.02 14.15 12.36
C PHE A 86 22.83 12.97 12.89
N LEU A 87 23.12 11.98 12.04
CA LEU A 87 23.99 10.87 12.41
C LEU A 87 25.41 11.34 12.76
N LEU A 88 25.96 12.29 11.99
CA LEU A 88 27.28 12.86 12.27
C LEU A 88 27.29 13.66 13.58
N VAL A 89 26.28 14.51 13.83
CA VAL A 89 26.16 15.28 15.07
C VAL A 89 26.01 14.36 16.27
N GLN A 90 25.16 13.33 16.16
CA GLN A 90 24.98 12.34 17.22
C GLN A 90 26.30 11.63 17.54
N LEU A 91 27.02 11.17 16.51
CA LEU A 91 28.28 10.45 16.70
C LEU A 91 29.34 11.36 17.31
N ALA A 92 29.43 12.61 16.87
CA ALA A 92 30.34 13.60 17.46
C ALA A 92 30.04 13.83 18.95
N LEU A 93 28.76 14.01 19.33
CA LEU A 93 28.35 14.21 20.73
C LEU A 93 28.70 13.01 21.61
N ILE A 94 28.44 11.79 21.14
CA ILE A 94 28.72 10.57 21.89
C ILE A 94 30.22 10.34 22.04
N VAL A 95 30.98 10.41 20.93
CA VAL A 95 32.43 10.15 20.95
C VAL A 95 33.17 11.21 21.78
N LEU A 96 32.88 12.49 21.58
CA LEU A 96 33.49 13.57 22.38
C LEU A 96 33.06 13.49 23.84
N GLY A 97 31.78 13.19 24.11
CA GLY A 97 31.27 13.00 25.47
C GLY A 97 31.99 11.90 26.23
N LEU A 98 32.20 10.74 25.59
CA LEU A 98 32.95 9.62 26.19
C LEU A 98 34.43 9.99 26.43
N ILE A 99 35.10 10.63 25.46
CA ILE A 99 36.50 11.04 25.62
C ILE A 99 36.67 11.98 26.82
N ILE A 100 35.79 12.97 26.95
CA ILE A 100 35.83 13.94 28.05
C ILE A 100 35.49 13.26 29.38
N ALA A 101 34.45 12.42 29.42
CA ALA A 101 34.02 11.72 30.63
C ALA A 101 35.11 10.79 31.19
N PHE A 102 35.84 10.06 30.32
CA PHE A 102 36.89 9.14 30.75
C PHE A 102 38.24 9.82 31.04
N LYS A 103 38.60 10.89 30.31
CA LYS A 103 39.87 11.59 30.56
C LYS A 103 39.87 12.49 31.79
N ALA A 104 38.70 13.00 32.19
CA ALA A 104 38.60 13.97 33.30
C ALA A 104 38.47 13.34 34.70
N GLY A 105 38.47 12.01 34.83
CA GLY A 105 38.70 11.34 36.11
C GLY A 105 37.78 11.71 37.28
N GLY A 106 36.54 12.18 37.04
CA GLY A 106 35.58 12.56 38.09
C GLY A 106 35.54 14.05 38.44
N ASP A 107 36.39 14.89 37.82
CA ASP A 107 36.34 16.34 37.98
C ASP A 107 35.13 16.97 37.28
N SER A 108 34.92 18.27 37.48
CA SER A 108 33.83 19.04 36.86
C SER A 108 33.76 18.89 35.34
N ALA A 109 34.89 18.71 34.67
CA ALA A 109 34.97 18.40 33.24
C ALA A 109 34.35 17.05 32.87
N GLY A 110 34.42 16.04 33.74
CA GLY A 110 33.80 14.72 33.53
C GLY A 110 32.27 14.79 33.53
N MET A 111 31.68 15.66 34.36
CA MET A 111 30.23 15.91 34.35
C MET A 111 29.75 16.48 33.01
N PHE A 112 30.52 17.38 32.38
CA PHE A 112 30.21 17.87 31.04
C PHE A 112 30.23 16.75 29.99
N GLY A 113 31.17 15.81 30.08
CA GLY A 113 31.21 14.64 29.19
C GLY A 113 29.95 13.77 29.30
N TRP A 114 29.48 13.51 30.53
CA TRP A 114 28.22 12.78 30.76
C TRP A 114 26.99 13.54 30.26
N LEU A 115 26.92 14.86 30.46
CA LEU A 115 25.85 15.70 29.94
C LEU A 115 25.80 15.67 28.39
N MET A 116 26.96 15.71 27.73
CA MET A 116 27.04 15.59 26.26
C MET A 116 26.55 14.23 25.77
N LEU A 117 26.85 13.14 26.50
CA LEU A 117 26.39 11.80 26.18
C LEU A 117 24.87 11.69 26.31
N ILE A 118 24.29 12.21 27.40
CA ILE A 118 22.82 12.25 27.59
C ILE A 118 22.16 13.10 26.49
N ALA A 119 22.73 14.27 26.17
CA ALA A 119 22.24 15.11 25.08
C ALA A 119 22.29 14.36 23.73
N GLY A 120 23.36 13.62 23.44
CA GLY A 120 23.47 12.78 22.24
C GLY A 120 22.40 11.69 22.16
N ILE A 121 22.08 11.05 23.28
CA ILE A 121 21.00 10.04 23.37
C ILE A 121 19.63 10.70 23.13
N ILE A 122 19.34 11.83 23.77
CA ILE A 122 18.08 12.55 23.58
C ILE A 122 17.94 13.01 22.12
N CYS A 123 19.00 13.58 21.54
CA CYS A 123 19.05 13.94 20.13
C CYS A 123 18.75 12.75 19.22
N HIS A 124 19.30 11.55 19.51
CA HIS A 124 19.00 10.35 18.75
C HIS A 124 17.51 10.05 18.69
N PHE A 125 16.82 10.04 19.84
CA PHE A 125 15.39 9.72 19.90
C PHE A 125 14.54 10.77 19.17
N ILE A 126 14.84 12.07 19.38
CA ILE A 126 14.10 13.16 18.74
C ILE A 126 14.30 13.12 17.23
N PHE A 127 15.55 13.08 16.75
CA PHE A 127 15.84 13.09 15.31
C PHE A 127 15.35 11.83 14.61
N SER A 128 15.51 10.66 15.22
CA SER A 128 14.95 9.40 14.71
C SER A 128 13.43 9.47 14.55
N SER A 129 12.73 10.06 15.51
CA SER A 129 11.27 10.28 15.43
C SER A 129 10.89 11.27 14.32
N MET A 130 11.61 12.39 14.20
CA MET A 130 11.36 13.39 13.16
C MET A 130 11.60 12.83 11.76
N ASP A 131 12.70 12.12 11.54
CA ASP A 131 13.06 11.54 10.25
C ASP A 131 12.04 10.48 9.83
N LYS A 132 11.63 9.59 10.75
CA LYS A 132 10.57 8.60 10.50
C LYS A 132 9.27 9.28 10.10
N LYS A 133 8.80 10.29 10.84
CA LYS A 133 7.55 11.00 10.53
C LYS A 133 7.62 11.70 9.18
N ALA A 134 8.72 12.36 8.87
CA ALA A 134 8.88 13.07 7.62
C ALA A 134 8.98 12.11 6.41
N ALA A 135 9.72 11.01 6.54
CA ALA A 135 9.79 9.99 5.50
C ALA A 135 8.44 9.31 5.29
N ALA A 136 7.73 8.96 6.36
CA ALA A 136 6.39 8.36 6.29
C ALA A 136 5.38 9.29 5.60
N ALA A 137 5.38 10.58 5.95
CA ALA A 137 4.50 11.58 5.33
C ALA A 137 4.77 11.71 3.82
N LEU A 138 6.04 11.80 3.42
CA LEU A 138 6.43 11.88 2.01
C LEU A 138 6.06 10.59 1.25
N ALA A 139 6.27 9.43 1.87
CA ALA A 139 5.90 8.14 1.30
C ALA A 139 4.37 7.98 1.16
N GLN A 140 3.61 8.49 2.12
CA GLN A 140 2.15 8.53 2.04
C GLN A 140 1.68 9.47 0.93
N GLU A 141 2.30 10.65 0.79
CA GLU A 141 2.03 11.60 -0.29
C GLU A 141 2.30 11.00 -1.68
N TRP A 142 3.36 10.20 -1.81
CA TRP A 142 3.63 9.45 -3.04
C TRP A 142 2.54 8.42 -3.32
N ARG A 143 2.23 7.56 -2.33
CA ARG A 143 1.24 6.48 -2.48
C ARG A 143 -0.18 7.00 -2.69
N SER A 144 -0.54 8.10 -2.05
CA SER A 144 -1.89 8.67 -2.12
C SER A 144 -2.23 9.16 -3.52
N LEU A 145 -1.24 9.62 -4.30
CA LEU A 145 -1.43 9.94 -5.72
C LEU A 145 -2.02 8.73 -6.48
N PHE A 146 -1.37 7.58 -6.37
CA PHE A 146 -1.81 6.36 -7.05
C PHE A 146 -3.16 5.87 -6.51
N GLY A 147 -3.34 5.90 -5.19
CA GLY A 147 -4.61 5.53 -4.56
C GLY A 147 -5.78 6.39 -5.04
N ALA A 148 -5.57 7.71 -5.19
CA ALA A 148 -6.58 8.62 -5.70
C ALA A 148 -6.97 8.29 -7.15
N TYR A 149 -6.00 8.07 -8.04
CA TYR A 149 -6.31 7.70 -9.43
C TYR A 149 -6.93 6.31 -9.55
N GLN A 150 -6.47 5.33 -8.75
CA GLN A 150 -7.11 4.01 -8.70
C GLN A 150 -8.57 4.12 -8.26
N ALA A 151 -8.90 4.97 -7.29
CA ALA A 151 -10.28 5.23 -6.87
C ALA A 151 -11.09 5.99 -7.93
N THR A 152 -10.48 6.94 -8.65
CA THR A 152 -11.13 7.68 -9.75
C THR A 152 -11.52 6.75 -10.90
N PHE A 153 -10.63 5.87 -11.33
CA PHE A 153 -10.99 4.82 -12.29
C PHE A 153 -12.04 3.89 -11.68
N GLY A 154 -11.87 3.55 -10.40
CA GLY A 154 -12.76 2.70 -9.66
C GLY A 154 -12.50 1.22 -9.90
N HIS A 155 -13.42 0.40 -9.45
CA HIS A 155 -13.33 -1.05 -9.58
C HIS A 155 -14.66 -1.63 -10.01
N LYS A 156 -14.58 -2.84 -10.58
CA LYS A 156 -15.74 -3.69 -10.78
C LYS A 156 -16.39 -4.04 -9.45
N GLU A 157 -17.69 -4.30 -9.50
CA GLU A 157 -18.40 -4.86 -8.37
C GLU A 157 -17.85 -6.26 -8.05
N THR A 158 -17.66 -6.51 -6.76
CA THR A 158 -17.19 -7.79 -6.21
C THR A 158 -18.13 -8.21 -5.08
N LEU A 159 -17.86 -9.35 -4.45
CA LEU A 159 -18.56 -9.76 -3.24
C LEU A 159 -18.54 -8.68 -2.13
N HIS A 160 -17.42 -7.98 -1.95
CA HIS A 160 -17.17 -7.11 -0.78
C HIS A 160 -17.32 -5.62 -1.07
N GLN A 161 -17.34 -5.23 -2.34
CA GLN A 161 -17.33 -3.82 -2.74
C GLN A 161 -18.23 -3.60 -3.96
N SER A 162 -19.17 -2.66 -3.84
CA SER A 162 -19.99 -2.19 -4.95
C SER A 162 -19.14 -1.47 -5.99
N ALA A 163 -19.51 -1.50 -7.28
CA ALA A 163 -18.81 -0.74 -8.31
C ALA A 163 -18.70 0.76 -7.95
N SER A 164 -17.59 1.40 -8.33
CA SER A 164 -17.29 2.81 -7.99
C SER A 164 -16.52 3.51 -9.12
N GLY A 165 -16.29 4.83 -8.98
CA GLY A 165 -15.51 5.62 -9.92
C GLY A 165 -16.08 5.67 -11.34
N LEU A 166 -15.21 5.94 -12.32
CA LEU A 166 -15.58 5.93 -13.75
C LEU A 166 -16.08 4.56 -14.20
N TYR A 167 -15.58 3.47 -13.60
CA TYR A 167 -16.06 2.13 -13.86
C TYR A 167 -17.56 2.02 -13.61
N LYS A 168 -18.06 2.61 -12.52
CA LYS A 168 -19.50 2.59 -12.21
C LYS A 168 -20.34 3.24 -13.31
N ASP A 169 -19.93 4.40 -13.81
CA ASP A 169 -20.66 5.09 -14.88
C ASP A 169 -20.75 4.21 -16.14
N ILE A 170 -19.66 3.50 -16.46
CA ILE A 170 -19.58 2.57 -17.58
C ILE A 170 -20.43 1.32 -17.33
N ASP A 171 -20.43 0.80 -16.10
CA ASP A 171 -21.20 -0.37 -15.71
C ASP A 171 -22.72 -0.10 -15.73
N ASP A 172 -23.13 1.07 -15.23
CA ASP A 172 -24.52 1.51 -15.27
C ASP A 172 -24.99 1.69 -16.72
N LEU A 173 -24.13 2.23 -17.61
CA LEU A 173 -24.40 2.35 -19.04
C LEU A 173 -24.47 0.97 -19.73
N TYR A 174 -23.56 0.06 -19.39
CA TYR A 174 -23.58 -1.31 -19.88
C TYR A 174 -24.89 -2.01 -19.57
N LEU A 175 -25.33 -1.99 -18.31
CA LEU A 175 -26.61 -2.61 -17.93
C LEU A 175 -27.80 -2.01 -18.69
N ARG A 176 -27.79 -0.69 -18.94
CA ARG A 176 -28.84 -0.01 -19.72
C ARG A 176 -28.83 -0.39 -21.20
N SER A 177 -27.65 -0.62 -21.75
CA SER A 177 -27.45 -1.02 -23.16
C SER A 177 -27.97 -2.42 -23.48
N LEU A 178 -28.17 -3.26 -22.46
CA LEU A 178 -28.74 -4.59 -22.60
C LEU A 178 -30.27 -4.52 -22.63
N ASP A 179 -30.86 -5.33 -23.50
CA ASP A 179 -32.30 -5.59 -23.52
C ASP A 179 -32.77 -6.17 -22.18
N PRO A 180 -34.05 -6.01 -21.78
CA PRO A 180 -34.53 -6.46 -20.48
C PRO A 180 -34.24 -7.92 -20.15
N GLN A 181 -34.31 -8.81 -21.15
CA GLN A 181 -33.99 -10.22 -20.98
C GLN A 181 -32.48 -10.44 -20.76
N GLN A 182 -31.62 -9.80 -21.56
CA GLN A 182 -30.17 -9.89 -21.42
C GLN A 182 -29.69 -9.28 -20.11
N ARG A 183 -30.25 -8.14 -19.71
CA ARG A 183 -29.99 -7.50 -18.42
C ARG A 183 -30.36 -8.43 -17.26
N GLY A 184 -31.48 -9.13 -17.36
CA GLY A 184 -31.89 -10.15 -16.39
C GLY A 184 -30.86 -11.27 -16.26
N PHE A 185 -30.39 -11.81 -17.39
CA PHE A 185 -29.33 -12.84 -17.41
C PHE A 185 -28.00 -12.31 -16.85
N GLU A 186 -27.61 -11.10 -17.19
CA GLU A 186 -26.37 -10.49 -16.71
C GLU A 186 -26.43 -10.27 -15.19
N MET A 187 -27.54 -9.74 -14.66
CA MET A 187 -27.75 -9.58 -13.22
C MET A 187 -27.71 -10.93 -12.50
N GLN A 188 -28.32 -11.97 -13.09
CA GLN A 188 -28.26 -13.34 -12.55
C GLN A 188 -26.83 -13.89 -12.56
N ASN A 189 -26.09 -13.68 -13.64
CA ASN A 189 -24.71 -14.11 -13.78
C ASN A 189 -23.79 -13.44 -12.75
N ARG A 190 -23.99 -12.13 -12.51
CA ARG A 190 -23.28 -11.38 -11.45
C ARG A 190 -23.62 -11.91 -10.05
N GLN A 191 -24.88 -12.22 -9.79
CA GLN A 191 -25.28 -12.84 -8.51
C GLN A 191 -24.63 -14.22 -8.32
N LEU A 192 -24.60 -15.04 -9.38
CA LEU A 192 -23.95 -16.34 -9.35
C LEU A 192 -22.45 -16.21 -9.12
N GLN A 193 -21.78 -15.27 -9.79
CA GLN A 193 -20.36 -15.00 -9.58
C GLN A 193 -20.07 -14.60 -8.14
N LYS A 194 -20.88 -13.73 -7.54
CA LYS A 194 -20.75 -13.38 -6.12
C LYS A 194 -20.94 -14.58 -5.19
N GLN A 195 -21.89 -15.47 -5.50
CA GLN A 195 -22.07 -16.70 -4.73
C GLN A 195 -20.86 -17.63 -4.83
N MET A 196 -20.27 -17.78 -6.02
CA MET A 196 -19.05 -18.57 -6.20
C MET A 196 -17.86 -17.95 -5.45
N GLU A 197 -17.70 -16.63 -5.50
CA GLU A 197 -16.67 -15.92 -4.71
C GLU A 197 -16.88 -16.17 -3.21
N ALA A 198 -18.11 -16.05 -2.72
CA ALA A 198 -18.42 -16.30 -1.31
C ALA A 198 -18.16 -17.75 -0.89
N GLN A 199 -18.49 -18.71 -1.76
CA GLN A 199 -18.24 -20.13 -1.51
C GLN A 199 -16.73 -20.44 -1.49
N ASN A 200 -15.97 -19.87 -2.42
CA ASN A 200 -14.52 -20.04 -2.45
C ASN A 200 -13.86 -19.48 -1.19
N GLU A 201 -14.29 -18.32 -0.71
CA GLU A 201 -13.77 -17.75 0.54
C GLU A 201 -14.10 -18.62 1.75
N GLN A 202 -15.33 -19.13 1.85
CA GLN A 202 -15.70 -20.08 2.90
C GLN A 202 -14.85 -21.34 2.83
N HIS A 203 -14.59 -21.85 1.63
CA HIS A 203 -13.75 -23.03 1.43
C HIS A 203 -12.29 -22.77 1.82
N GLU A 204 -11.72 -21.62 1.43
CA GLU A 204 -10.37 -21.22 1.83
C GLU A 204 -10.25 -21.06 3.34
N GLN A 205 -11.22 -20.43 4.00
CA GLN A 205 -11.25 -20.31 5.45
C GLN A 205 -11.35 -21.68 6.13
N ALA A 206 -12.17 -22.59 5.60
CA ALA A 206 -12.28 -23.95 6.11
C ALA A 206 -10.96 -24.73 5.95
N MET A 207 -10.29 -24.62 4.79
CA MET A 207 -8.98 -25.23 4.57
C MET A 207 -7.91 -24.63 5.49
N ALA A 208 -7.90 -23.32 5.70
CA ALA A 208 -6.98 -22.66 6.60
C ALA A 208 -7.17 -23.14 8.06
N MET A 209 -8.43 -23.28 8.51
CA MET A 209 -8.75 -23.84 9.83
C MET A 209 -8.32 -25.32 9.94
N GLN A 210 -8.56 -26.12 8.90
CA GLN A 210 -8.14 -27.53 8.87
C GLN A 210 -6.61 -27.67 8.88
N ALA A 211 -5.90 -26.83 8.13
CA ALA A 211 -4.44 -26.78 8.12
C ALA A 211 -3.89 -26.37 9.50
N ALA A 212 -4.51 -25.40 10.17
CA ALA A 212 -4.14 -25.00 11.52
C ALA A 212 -4.36 -26.14 12.54
N GLN A 213 -5.50 -26.84 12.47
CA GLN A 213 -5.78 -28.01 13.33
C GLN A 213 -4.80 -29.15 13.08
N MET A 214 -4.50 -29.48 11.82
CA MET A 214 -3.49 -30.50 11.49
C MET A 214 -2.11 -30.13 12.02
N LYS A 215 -1.69 -28.87 11.89
CA LYS A 215 -0.41 -28.40 12.43
C LYS A 215 -0.33 -28.55 13.95
N GLN A 216 -1.41 -28.24 14.66
CA GLN A 216 -1.49 -28.41 16.11
C GLN A 216 -1.51 -29.90 16.53
N MET A 217 -2.21 -30.75 15.77
CA MET A 217 -2.21 -32.19 16.01
C MET A 217 -0.83 -32.80 15.75
N GLN A 218 -0.13 -32.34 14.71
CA GLN A 218 1.20 -32.81 14.38
C GLN A 218 2.22 -32.44 15.46
N SER A 219 2.15 -31.22 16.02
CA SER A 219 3.01 -30.86 17.16
C SER A 219 2.73 -31.72 18.41
N MET A 220 1.48 -32.13 18.64
CA MET A 220 1.13 -33.02 19.76
C MET A 220 1.68 -34.44 19.54
N ILE A 221 1.63 -34.94 18.30
CA ILE A 221 2.21 -36.25 17.93
C ILE A 221 3.73 -36.22 18.07
N ASP A 222 4.38 -35.14 17.63
CA ASP A 222 5.83 -34.98 17.73
C ASP A 222 6.29 -34.85 19.20
N GLU A 223 5.54 -34.13 20.04
CA GLU A 223 5.74 -34.13 21.50
C GLU A 223 5.58 -35.53 22.08
N GLN A 224 4.49 -36.25 21.79
CA GLN A 224 4.31 -37.62 22.28
C GLN A 224 5.42 -38.58 21.84
N ARG A 225 5.95 -38.42 20.61
CA ARG A 225 7.10 -39.19 20.12
C ARG A 225 8.37 -38.86 20.89
N ASN A 226 8.66 -37.57 21.12
CA ASN A 226 9.82 -37.16 21.90
C ASN A 226 9.73 -37.63 23.35
N THR A 227 8.57 -37.53 23.99
CA THR A 227 8.38 -37.99 25.37
C THR A 227 8.53 -39.50 25.49
N ASN A 228 8.00 -40.28 24.53
CA ASN A 228 8.20 -41.74 24.50
C ASN A 228 9.64 -42.15 24.19
N ALA A 229 10.38 -41.37 23.38
CA ALA A 229 11.80 -41.62 23.13
C ALA A 229 12.65 -41.36 24.39
N MET A 230 12.33 -40.33 25.18
CA MET A 230 13.03 -40.04 26.44
C MET A 230 12.70 -41.05 27.56
N LEU A 231 11.54 -41.71 27.53
CA LEU A 231 11.16 -42.74 28.51
C LEU A 231 11.72 -44.14 28.19
N ARG A 232 12.27 -44.35 26.99
CA ARG A 232 12.83 -45.64 26.54
C ARG A 232 14.36 -45.64 26.36
N GLY A 233 15.02 -44.50 26.53
CA GLY A 233 16.48 -44.38 26.59
C GLY A 233 16.95 -44.28 28.03
#